data_AF-A0A7X5YIM0-F1
#
_entry.id   AF-A0A7X5YIM0-F1
#
_cell.length_a   1.000
_cell.length_b   1.000
_cell.length_c   1.000
_cell.angle_alpha   90.00
_cell.angle_beta   90.00
_cell.angle_gamma   90.00
#
_symmetry.space_group_name_H-M   'P 1'
#
loop_
_entity.id
_entity.type
_entity.pdbx_description
1 polymer ?
#
loop_
_entity_poly.entity_id
_entity_poly.type
_entity_poly.pdbx_seq_one_letter_code
_entity_poly.pdbx_strand_id
1 'polypeptide(L)'
;MIRLALVLLAVLVMALEFPKIYKKTFEQRERRTQLVFSEILNDFVTLKYEYDTVQLREIQVGRDRAGNTYDTKALMDIFPMKNCRQLMYENRFPDTIRGQHVTLQMIQDAARFPLFLGAGPGRKSLLWMFESHTDRIKMELPEDMFRLTDDGIEFIETDINRVKGVNKEKSERFTRAMKNEGIQFPIKNIYGLPSTSKSKDDGYFMVDNKDDFFHLKMYDGEPQCHKIPLPVGMQVNGMNCLVDNVNYGYVYDQNYNIYLMRIKDYSFFQLPIYDYKDYGSLITMSEDLFFYTYQLYGLDRVKIYVVDKEHNLLASETLVYPLYENSKVGQRENYVFPFKARFTRDGAKKLKVEAYDMQRFIYLNIALTLLLLCIKLYHKRSMRNLFNYLDLAVTLVCGIYGFIAVLIFPNRK
;
A
#
# COMPACT_ATOMS: atom_id res chain seq x y z
N MET A 1 18.19 -39.42 -18.12
CA MET A 1 18.45 -37.96 -18.15
C MET A 1 17.17 -37.19 -18.44
N ILE A 2 16.61 -37.24 -19.66
CA ILE A 2 15.39 -36.47 -20.03
C ILE A 2 14.20 -36.73 -19.09
N ARG A 3 13.92 -38.00 -18.73
CA ARG A 3 12.85 -38.34 -17.78
C ARG A 3 13.02 -37.66 -16.41
N LEU A 4 14.23 -37.68 -15.86
CA LEU A 4 14.50 -37.11 -14.54
C LEU A 4 14.32 -35.58 -14.57
N ALA A 5 14.71 -34.94 -15.67
CA ALA A 5 14.43 -33.51 -15.89
C ALA A 5 12.92 -33.22 -15.94
N LEU A 6 12.11 -34.06 -16.60
CA LEU A 6 10.65 -33.92 -16.63
C LEU A 6 10.02 -34.11 -15.24
N VAL A 7 10.51 -35.08 -14.45
CA VAL A 7 10.07 -35.30 -13.07
C VAL A 7 10.37 -34.08 -12.19
N LEU A 8 11.60 -33.54 -12.27
CA LEU A 8 11.99 -32.36 -11.50
C LEU A 8 11.21 -31.10 -11.95
N LEU A 9 10.97 -30.95 -13.25
CA LEU A 9 10.14 -29.87 -13.78
C LEU A 9 8.69 -29.97 -13.27
N ALA A 10 8.11 -31.17 -13.28
CA ALA A 10 6.76 -31.40 -12.78
C ALA A 10 6.66 -31.11 -11.28
N VAL A 11 7.67 -31.50 -10.49
CA VAL A 11 7.77 -31.16 -9.07
C VAL A 11 7.79 -29.63 -8.88
N LEU A 12 8.58 -28.92 -9.67
CA LEU A 12 8.65 -27.46 -9.59
C LEU A 12 7.30 -26.79 -9.93
N VAL A 13 6.63 -27.24 -10.99
CA VAL A 13 5.31 -26.72 -11.39
C VAL A 13 4.27 -26.99 -10.30
N MET A 14 4.26 -28.19 -9.74
CA MET A 14 3.34 -28.51 -8.64
C MET A 14 3.64 -27.70 -7.38
N ALA A 15 4.91 -27.48 -7.04
CA ALA A 15 5.30 -26.63 -5.92
C ALA A 15 4.93 -25.15 -6.10
N LEU A 16 4.75 -24.70 -7.35
CA LEU A 16 4.25 -23.36 -7.68
C LEU A 16 2.72 -23.27 -7.59
N GLU A 17 1.98 -24.30 -8.00
CA GLU A 17 0.52 -24.22 -8.19
C GLU A 17 -0.30 -24.92 -7.10
N PHE A 18 0.13 -26.07 -6.58
CA PHE A 18 -0.67 -26.85 -5.62
C PHE A 18 -0.90 -26.11 -4.29
N PRO A 19 0.12 -25.47 -3.68
CA PRO A 19 -0.10 -24.58 -2.52
C PRO A 19 -1.12 -23.48 -2.79
N LYS A 20 -1.09 -22.87 -3.99
CA LYS A 20 -2.03 -21.80 -4.36
C LYS A 20 -3.46 -22.34 -4.48
N ILE A 21 -3.62 -23.52 -5.10
CA ILE A 21 -4.92 -24.18 -5.24
C ILE A 21 -5.45 -24.56 -3.86
N TYR A 22 -4.63 -25.18 -3.00
CA TYR A 22 -5.00 -25.53 -1.63
C TYR A 22 -5.48 -24.30 -0.86
N LYS A 23 -4.69 -23.23 -0.88
CA LYS A 23 -5.06 -21.96 -0.27
C LYS A 23 -6.38 -21.44 -0.85
N LYS A 24 -6.56 -21.37 -2.17
CA LYS A 24 -7.79 -20.86 -2.78
C LYS A 24 -9.03 -21.68 -2.41
N THR A 25 -8.89 -22.99 -2.25
CA THR A 25 -10.00 -23.90 -1.94
C THR A 25 -10.39 -23.86 -0.47
N PHE A 26 -9.41 -23.75 0.44
CA PHE A 26 -9.65 -23.90 1.88
C PHE A 26 -9.46 -22.62 2.69
N GLU A 27 -8.92 -21.54 2.12
CA GLU A 27 -8.87 -20.22 2.76
C GLU A 27 -10.30 -19.71 2.93
N GLN A 28 -10.84 -19.87 4.14
CA GLN A 28 -11.99 -19.12 4.58
C GLN A 28 -11.54 -17.68 4.80
N ARG A 29 -11.61 -16.86 3.76
CA ARG A 29 -11.49 -15.42 3.93
C ARG A 29 -12.69 -14.99 4.75
N GLU A 30 -12.47 -14.53 5.98
CA GLU A 30 -13.46 -13.70 6.66
C GLU A 30 -13.77 -12.55 5.70
N ARG A 31 -14.94 -12.60 5.06
CA ARG A 31 -15.27 -11.71 3.96
C ARG A 31 -15.34 -10.30 4.51
N ARG A 32 -14.32 -9.50 4.16
CA ARG A 32 -14.34 -8.04 4.18
C ARG A 32 -14.83 -7.45 5.51
N THR A 33 -14.26 -7.91 6.64
CA THR A 33 -14.45 -7.20 7.91
C THR A 33 -13.80 -5.83 7.80
N GLN A 34 -14.56 -4.77 8.01
CA GLN A 34 -14.08 -3.39 8.01
C GLN A 34 -14.39 -2.75 9.34
N LEU A 35 -13.51 -1.88 9.80
CA LEU A 35 -13.73 -1.06 10.97
C LEU A 35 -14.01 0.37 10.48
N VAL A 36 -15.05 1.01 11.00
CA VAL A 36 -15.44 2.38 10.63
C VAL A 36 -15.89 3.13 11.88
N PHE A 37 -15.58 4.41 11.99
CA PHE A 37 -16.03 5.25 13.10
C PHE A 37 -17.36 5.91 12.77
N SER A 38 -18.36 5.80 13.65
CA SER A 38 -19.69 6.40 13.46
C SER A 38 -19.76 7.77 14.11
N GLU A 39 -20.25 8.75 13.36
CA GLU A 39 -20.34 10.14 13.80
C GLU A 39 -21.52 10.37 14.74
N ILE A 40 -22.53 9.49 14.65
CA ILE A 40 -23.72 9.45 15.51
C ILE A 40 -23.45 8.73 16.82
N LEU A 41 -22.82 7.55 16.77
CA LEU A 41 -22.52 6.77 17.98
C LEU A 41 -21.27 7.27 18.70
N ASN A 42 -20.39 8.01 18.01
CA ASN A 42 -19.08 8.42 18.52
C ASN A 42 -18.21 7.23 18.96
N ASP A 43 -18.36 6.09 18.28
CA ASP A 43 -17.62 4.86 18.52
C ASP A 43 -17.41 4.08 17.22
N PHE A 44 -16.54 3.08 17.27
CA PHE A 44 -16.25 2.19 16.15
C PHE A 44 -17.33 1.12 15.97
N VAL A 45 -17.67 0.89 14.70
CA VAL A 45 -18.57 -0.18 14.26
C VAL A 45 -17.81 -1.11 13.34
N THR A 46 -17.92 -2.41 13.61
CA THR A 46 -17.37 -3.45 12.75
C THR A 46 -18.40 -3.83 11.70
N LEU A 47 -18.08 -3.62 10.43
CA LEU A 47 -18.91 -4.00 9.28
C LEU A 47 -18.47 -5.37 8.76
N LYS A 48 -19.43 -6.27 8.57
CA LYS A 48 -19.23 -7.59 7.96
C LYS A 48 -20.26 -7.82 6.87
N TYR A 49 -19.89 -8.61 5.86
CA TYR A 49 -20.84 -9.10 4.88
C TYR A 49 -21.30 -10.50 5.29
N GLU A 50 -22.59 -10.65 5.51
CA GLU A 50 -23.25 -11.90 5.86
C GLU A 50 -24.13 -12.35 4.69
N TYR A 51 -24.19 -13.65 4.41
CA TYR A 51 -25.06 -14.18 3.36
C TYR A 51 -26.45 -14.42 3.94
N ASP A 52 -27.43 -13.67 3.46
CA ASP A 52 -28.83 -13.88 3.82
C ASP A 52 -29.35 -15.09 3.04
N THR A 53 -29.61 -16.19 3.76
CA THR A 53 -30.14 -17.43 3.19
C THR A 53 -31.59 -17.29 2.70
N VAL A 54 -32.34 -16.30 3.19
CA VAL A 54 -33.74 -16.06 2.80
C VAL A 54 -33.78 -15.27 1.50
N GLN A 55 -32.98 -14.21 1.39
CA GLN A 55 -32.96 -13.34 0.20
C GLN A 55 -31.90 -13.74 -0.84
N LEU A 56 -31.14 -14.81 -0.55
CA LEU A 56 -30.07 -15.35 -1.40
C LEU A 56 -29.04 -14.29 -1.85
N ARG A 57 -28.76 -13.30 -1.00
CA ARG A 57 -27.87 -12.18 -1.28
C ARG A 57 -26.95 -11.87 -0.12
N GLU A 58 -25.81 -11.25 -0.41
CA GLU A 58 -24.94 -10.70 0.63
C GLU A 58 -25.53 -9.39 1.16
N ILE A 59 -25.68 -9.30 2.48
CA ILE A 59 -26.08 -8.09 3.20
C ILE A 59 -24.93 -7.60 4.06
N GLN A 60 -24.84 -6.28 4.25
CA GLN A 60 -23.88 -5.69 5.16
C GLN A 60 -24.53 -5.56 6.54
N VAL A 61 -23.83 -6.06 7.56
CA VAL A 61 -24.26 -6.01 8.95
C VAL A 61 -23.18 -5.30 9.75
N GLY A 62 -23.60 -4.31 10.56
CA GLY A 62 -22.72 -3.59 11.47
C GLY A 62 -22.90 -4.09 12.90
N ARG A 63 -21.82 -4.17 13.66
CA ARG A 63 -21.88 -4.42 15.10
C ARG A 63 -21.07 -3.36 15.84
N ASP A 64 -21.69 -2.68 16.79
CA ASP A 64 -20.97 -1.75 17.66
C ASP A 64 -20.26 -2.49 18.80
N ARG A 65 -19.58 -1.72 19.65
CA ARG A 65 -18.88 -2.24 20.83
C ARG A 65 -19.80 -2.68 21.96
N ALA A 66 -21.01 -2.12 22.03
CA ALA A 66 -22.03 -2.48 23.01
C ALA A 66 -22.72 -3.81 22.68
N GLY A 67 -22.50 -4.34 21.46
CA GLY A 67 -23.08 -5.59 20.98
C GLY A 67 -24.38 -5.40 20.18
N ASN A 68 -24.79 -4.16 19.91
CA ASN A 68 -25.93 -3.87 19.05
C ASN A 68 -25.60 -4.22 17.61
N THR A 69 -26.58 -4.77 16.89
CA THR A 69 -26.45 -5.16 15.49
C THR A 69 -27.33 -4.26 14.63
N TYR A 70 -26.75 -3.78 13.54
CA TYR A 70 -27.38 -2.85 12.61
C TYR A 70 -27.48 -3.52 11.24
N ASP A 71 -28.69 -3.53 10.69
CA ASP A 71 -28.93 -3.95 9.32
C ASP A 71 -28.52 -2.86 8.31
N THR A 72 -28.61 -3.14 7.03
CA THR A 72 -28.25 -2.19 5.96
C THR A 72 -28.95 -0.84 6.10
N LYS A 73 -30.21 -0.80 6.56
CA LYS A 73 -30.98 0.45 6.65
C LYS A 73 -30.56 1.27 7.86
N ALA A 74 -30.40 0.62 9.02
CA ALA A 74 -29.92 1.26 10.24
C ALA A 74 -28.45 1.70 10.12
N LEU A 75 -27.66 0.98 9.31
CA LEU A 75 -26.28 1.38 8.98
C LEU A 75 -26.23 2.73 8.24
N MET A 76 -27.21 3.03 7.38
CA MET A 76 -27.26 4.34 6.72
C MET A 76 -27.47 5.46 7.75
N ASP A 77 -28.34 5.24 8.73
CA ASP A 77 -28.69 6.23 9.75
C ASP A 77 -27.52 6.53 10.70
N ILE A 78 -26.70 5.53 11.04
CA ILE A 78 -25.52 5.73 11.90
C ILE A 78 -24.28 6.25 11.15
N PHE A 79 -24.31 6.23 9.81
CA PHE A 79 -23.28 6.82 8.94
C PHE A 79 -23.90 7.81 7.94
N PRO A 80 -24.55 8.89 8.45
CA PRO A 80 -25.38 9.74 7.62
C PRO A 80 -24.56 10.52 6.57
N MET A 81 -23.33 10.94 6.88
CA MET A 81 -22.49 11.68 5.93
C MET A 81 -22.05 10.81 4.74
N LYS A 82 -21.64 9.57 5.02
CA LYS A 82 -21.28 8.60 3.98
C LYS A 82 -22.46 8.26 3.06
N ASN A 83 -23.67 8.21 3.62
CA ASN A 83 -24.89 7.85 2.90
C ASN A 83 -25.77 9.07 2.56
N CYS A 84 -25.20 10.29 2.59
CA CYS A 84 -25.96 11.54 2.52
C CYS A 84 -26.88 11.60 1.29
N ARG A 85 -26.38 11.21 0.10
CA ARG A 85 -27.18 11.22 -1.13
C ARG A 85 -28.41 10.33 -1.05
N GLN A 86 -28.26 9.12 -0.50
CA GLN A 86 -29.36 8.17 -0.37
C GLN A 86 -30.37 8.63 0.68
N LEU A 87 -29.89 9.09 1.84
CA LEU A 87 -30.75 9.58 2.91
C LEU A 87 -31.52 10.84 2.51
N MET A 88 -30.92 11.75 1.74
CA MET A 88 -31.59 12.92 1.20
C MET A 88 -32.70 12.52 0.22
N TYR A 89 -32.42 11.58 -0.68
CA TYR A 89 -33.43 11.05 -1.61
C TYR A 89 -34.63 10.44 -0.88
N GLU A 90 -34.38 9.78 0.24
CA GLU A 90 -35.41 9.18 1.10
C GLU A 90 -36.04 10.17 2.10
N ASN A 91 -35.63 11.45 2.11
CA ASN A 91 -36.03 12.47 3.09
C ASN A 91 -35.79 12.04 4.57
N ARG A 92 -34.71 11.30 4.80
CA ARG A 92 -34.29 10.76 6.10
C ARG A 92 -32.96 11.33 6.60
N PHE A 93 -32.34 12.22 5.84
CA PHE A 93 -31.09 12.84 6.25
C PHE A 93 -31.32 13.74 7.46
N PRO A 94 -30.52 13.62 8.53
CA PRO A 94 -30.73 14.41 9.74
C PRO A 94 -30.37 15.89 9.53
N ASP A 95 -31.24 16.80 9.95
CA ASP A 95 -30.99 18.25 9.90
C ASP A 95 -29.81 18.68 10.78
N THR A 96 -29.55 17.91 11.85
CA THR A 96 -28.43 18.14 12.77
C THR A 96 -27.63 16.87 13.01
N ILE A 97 -26.31 17.00 13.01
CA ILE A 97 -25.37 15.94 13.40
C ILE A 97 -24.47 16.53 14.48
N ARG A 98 -24.35 15.83 15.62
CA ARG A 98 -23.58 16.29 16.79
C ARG A 98 -23.97 17.70 17.28
N GLY A 99 -25.25 18.06 17.16
CA GLY A 99 -25.77 19.37 17.58
C GLY A 99 -25.46 20.53 16.61
N GLN A 100 -24.79 20.27 15.48
CA GLN A 100 -24.56 21.25 14.43
C GLN A 100 -25.54 21.03 13.27
N HIS A 101 -26.11 22.11 12.74
CA HIS A 101 -26.90 22.04 11.51
C HIS A 101 -26.02 21.65 10.33
N VAL A 102 -26.42 20.62 9.57
CA VAL A 102 -25.62 20.08 8.47
C VAL A 102 -26.36 20.23 7.16
N THR A 103 -25.65 20.71 6.13
CA THR A 103 -26.16 20.77 4.76
C THR A 103 -25.35 19.86 3.84
N LEU A 104 -25.93 19.48 2.71
CA LEU A 104 -25.22 18.71 1.69
C LEU A 104 -23.97 19.44 1.19
N GLN A 105 -24.04 20.77 1.05
CA GLN A 105 -22.91 21.59 0.61
C GLN A 105 -21.74 21.49 1.59
N MET A 106 -22.01 21.61 2.89
CA MET A 106 -20.98 21.47 3.93
C MET A 106 -20.28 20.11 3.89
N ILE A 107 -21.03 19.03 3.65
CA ILE A 107 -20.44 17.69 3.51
C ILE A 107 -19.59 17.61 2.24
N GLN A 108 -20.05 18.14 1.12
CA GLN A 108 -19.31 18.11 -0.14
C GLN A 108 -18.02 18.93 -0.08
N ASP A 109 -18.05 20.07 0.60
CA ASP A 109 -16.89 20.94 0.77
C ASP A 109 -15.85 20.36 1.74
N ALA A 110 -16.29 19.64 2.78
CA ALA A 110 -15.41 19.00 3.74
C ALA A 110 -14.88 17.63 3.28
N ALA A 111 -15.67 16.87 2.50
CA ALA A 111 -15.34 15.50 2.15
C ALA A 111 -14.15 15.43 1.17
N ARG A 112 -12.97 15.14 1.70
CA ARG A 112 -11.81 14.80 0.87
C ARG A 112 -11.81 13.32 0.53
N PHE A 113 -11.65 13.03 -0.75
CA PHE A 113 -11.41 11.66 -1.22
C PHE A 113 -10.20 11.06 -0.51
N PRO A 114 -10.18 9.72 -0.32
CA PRO A 114 -9.12 9.08 0.44
C PRO A 114 -7.75 9.36 -0.20
N LEU A 115 -6.88 10.06 0.53
CA LEU A 115 -5.51 10.30 0.11
C LEU A 115 -4.66 9.09 0.49
N PHE A 116 -3.94 8.56 -0.50
CA PHE A 116 -2.96 7.51 -0.27
C PHE A 116 -1.63 8.15 0.07
N LEU A 117 -1.29 8.02 1.34
CA LEU A 117 -0.10 8.56 1.96
C LEU A 117 0.93 7.45 2.12
N GLY A 118 2.20 7.81 1.97
CA GLY A 118 3.28 6.88 2.16
C GLY A 118 4.65 7.53 2.00
N ALA A 119 5.59 7.09 2.83
CA ALA A 119 7.00 7.44 2.71
C ALA A 119 7.58 6.76 1.46
N GLY A 120 7.48 7.45 0.33
CA GLY A 120 8.13 7.08 -0.92
C GLY A 120 9.40 7.91 -1.15
N PRO A 121 10.45 7.35 -1.76
CA PRO A 121 11.61 8.14 -2.13
C PRO A 121 11.20 9.25 -3.11
N GLY A 122 11.72 10.45 -2.92
CA GLY A 122 11.57 11.55 -3.87
C GLY A 122 12.04 11.14 -5.27
N ARG A 123 11.37 11.63 -6.31
CA ARG A 123 11.61 11.18 -7.70
C ARG A 123 12.70 12.01 -8.36
N LYS A 124 13.87 11.42 -8.62
CA LYS A 124 14.87 12.03 -9.51
C LYS A 124 14.54 11.70 -10.97
N SER A 125 13.58 12.42 -11.55
CA SER A 125 13.21 12.33 -12.97
C SER A 125 13.17 13.72 -13.59
N LEU A 126 12.92 13.78 -14.91
CA LEU A 126 12.44 15.01 -15.55
C LEU A 126 11.10 15.42 -14.88
N LEU A 127 10.97 16.70 -14.55
CA LEU A 127 9.83 17.27 -13.84
C LEU A 127 9.40 18.60 -14.50
N TRP A 128 8.16 19.03 -14.32
CA TRP A 128 7.69 20.34 -14.79
C TRP A 128 7.75 21.36 -13.66
N MET A 129 8.29 22.55 -13.92
CA MET A 129 8.19 23.67 -12.98
C MET A 129 6.99 24.53 -13.38
N PHE A 130 5.91 24.43 -12.63
CA PHE A 130 4.73 25.24 -12.88
C PHE A 130 4.88 26.64 -12.28
N GLU A 131 4.17 27.59 -12.86
CA GLU A 131 4.02 28.94 -12.32
C GLU A 131 3.09 28.88 -11.09
N SER A 132 3.57 29.36 -9.94
CA SER A 132 2.80 29.34 -8.69
C SER A 132 1.79 30.49 -8.62
N HIS A 133 2.06 31.60 -9.30
CA HIS A 133 1.13 32.71 -9.43
C HIS A 133 0.30 32.57 -10.71
N THR A 134 -0.93 32.05 -10.60
CA THR A 134 -1.82 31.96 -11.75
C THR A 134 -3.21 32.47 -11.44
N ASP A 135 -3.72 33.34 -12.31
CA ASP A 135 -5.12 33.78 -12.31
C ASP A 135 -6.05 32.76 -12.99
N ARG A 136 -5.49 31.67 -13.53
CA ARG A 136 -6.23 30.68 -14.32
C ARG A 136 -6.70 29.53 -13.45
N ILE A 137 -7.92 29.07 -13.71
CA ILE A 137 -8.54 27.93 -12.99
C ILE A 137 -7.78 26.61 -13.23
N LYS A 138 -7.08 26.48 -14.37
CA LYS A 138 -6.33 25.28 -14.74
C LYS A 138 -4.88 25.63 -15.04
N MET A 139 -3.97 24.82 -14.50
CA MET A 139 -2.53 24.93 -14.75
C MET A 139 -2.20 24.65 -16.22
N GLU A 140 -1.45 25.55 -16.84
CA GLU A 140 -0.87 25.33 -18.16
C GLU A 140 0.37 24.43 -18.04
N LEU A 141 0.57 23.56 -19.03
CA LEU A 141 1.76 22.73 -19.08
C LEU A 141 2.94 23.62 -19.49
N PRO A 142 4.04 23.68 -18.70
CA PRO A 142 5.22 24.42 -19.09
C PRO A 142 5.85 23.88 -20.38
N GLU A 143 6.43 24.76 -21.19
CA GLU A 143 7.15 24.39 -22.43
C GLU A 143 8.49 23.69 -22.14
N ASP A 144 8.99 23.82 -20.92
CA ASP A 144 10.22 23.20 -20.46
C ASP A 144 9.99 22.23 -19.29
N MET A 145 10.90 21.27 -19.20
CA MET A 145 11.01 20.35 -18.07
C MET A 145 12.36 20.56 -17.42
N PHE A 146 12.45 20.46 -16.11
CA PHE A 146 13.74 20.53 -15.42
C PHE A 146 14.23 19.15 -14.97
N ARG A 147 15.54 19.05 -14.81
CA ARG A 147 16.21 17.97 -14.10
C ARG A 147 17.20 18.56 -13.10
N LEU A 148 17.48 17.81 -12.05
CA LEU A 148 18.55 18.11 -11.10
C LEU A 148 19.84 17.44 -11.58
N THR A 149 20.96 18.18 -11.51
CA THR A 149 22.31 17.69 -11.79
C THR A 149 23.15 17.68 -10.52
N ASP A 150 24.41 17.27 -10.64
CA ASP A 150 25.35 17.28 -9.52
C ASP A 150 25.76 18.70 -9.07
N ASP A 151 25.51 19.71 -9.91
CA ASP A 151 25.96 21.09 -9.68
C ASP A 151 24.83 22.13 -9.68
N GLY A 152 23.61 21.73 -10.03
CA GLY A 152 22.52 22.68 -10.25
C GLY A 152 21.20 22.08 -10.73
N ILE A 153 20.40 22.94 -11.35
CA ILE A 153 19.13 22.61 -12.00
C ILE A 153 19.21 23.03 -13.47
N GLU A 154 18.78 22.15 -14.37
CA GLU A 154 18.77 22.40 -15.81
C GLU A 154 17.35 22.34 -16.35
N PHE A 155 16.94 23.38 -17.07
CA PHE A 155 15.69 23.45 -17.80
C PHE A 155 15.92 23.02 -19.26
N ILE A 156 15.17 22.02 -19.68
CA ILE A 156 15.22 21.36 -20.97
C ILE A 156 13.97 21.77 -21.72
N GLU A 157 14.16 22.47 -22.83
CA GLU A 157 13.06 22.87 -23.71
C GLU A 157 12.53 21.64 -24.44
N THR A 158 11.22 21.44 -24.34
CA THR A 158 10.53 20.31 -24.92
C THR A 158 9.64 20.75 -26.07
N ASP A 159 9.60 19.94 -27.12
CA ASP A 159 8.59 19.99 -28.18
C ASP A 159 7.97 18.59 -28.29
N ILE A 160 6.90 18.46 -29.09
CA ILE A 160 6.22 17.18 -29.32
C ILE A 160 7.26 16.12 -29.76
N ASN A 161 7.60 15.23 -28.82
CA ASN A 161 8.57 14.13 -28.98
C ASN A 161 10.02 14.54 -29.31
N ARG A 162 10.46 15.77 -29.02
CA ARG A 162 11.87 16.19 -29.22
C ARG A 162 12.37 17.09 -28.11
N VAL A 163 13.62 16.86 -27.69
CA VAL A 163 14.38 17.81 -26.87
C VAL A 163 14.97 18.87 -27.80
N LYS A 164 14.63 20.14 -27.60
CA LYS A 164 15.18 21.25 -28.39
C LYS A 164 16.57 21.65 -27.92
N GLY A 165 16.76 21.75 -26.61
CA GLY A 165 18.02 22.18 -26.00
C GLY A 165 17.85 22.43 -24.51
N VAL A 166 18.91 22.95 -23.89
CA VAL A 166 18.91 23.39 -22.48
C VAL A 166 18.82 24.91 -22.46
N ASN A 167 17.82 25.45 -21.75
CA ASN A 167 17.70 26.87 -21.50
C ASN A 167 18.71 27.28 -20.42
N LYS A 168 19.92 27.68 -20.86
CA LYS A 168 21.04 27.99 -19.96
C LYS A 168 20.74 29.17 -19.04
N GLU A 169 20.10 30.21 -19.56
CA GLU A 169 19.80 31.42 -18.80
C GLU A 169 18.86 31.13 -17.61
N LYS A 170 17.75 30.41 -17.85
CA LYS A 170 16.82 29.99 -16.79
C LYS A 170 17.50 29.04 -15.81
N SER A 171 18.29 28.09 -16.32
CA SER A 171 19.05 27.12 -15.50
C SER A 171 20.03 27.82 -14.56
N GLU A 172 20.80 28.78 -15.06
CA GLU A 172 21.75 29.56 -14.26
C GLU A 172 21.03 30.44 -13.23
N ARG A 173 19.90 31.06 -13.60
CA ARG A 173 19.10 31.89 -12.71
C ARG A 173 18.57 31.10 -11.52
N PHE A 174 17.94 29.94 -11.77
CA PHE A 174 17.45 29.06 -10.72
C PHE A 174 18.59 28.46 -9.88
N THR A 175 19.66 28.00 -10.52
CA THR A 175 20.84 27.45 -9.81
C THR A 175 21.46 28.49 -8.88
N ARG A 176 21.56 29.76 -9.32
CA ARG A 176 22.08 30.85 -8.50
C ARG A 176 21.18 31.12 -7.30
N ALA A 177 19.86 31.19 -7.49
CA ALA A 177 18.91 31.38 -6.39
C ALA A 177 19.02 30.27 -5.34
N MET A 178 19.11 29.00 -5.78
CA MET A 178 19.32 27.85 -4.90
C MET A 178 20.63 27.93 -4.11
N LYS A 179 21.74 28.28 -4.78
CA LYS A 179 23.06 28.40 -4.13
C LYS A 179 23.14 29.58 -3.16
N ASN A 180 22.46 30.68 -3.46
CA ASN A 180 22.40 31.85 -2.58
C ASN A 180 21.71 31.53 -1.23
N GLU A 181 20.72 30.63 -1.25
CA GLU A 181 20.07 30.10 -0.03
C GLU A 181 20.89 29.01 0.68
N GLY A 182 22.04 28.62 0.12
CA GLY A 182 22.98 27.68 0.72
C GLY A 182 22.77 26.21 0.36
N ILE A 183 21.88 25.89 -0.59
CA ILE A 183 21.66 24.51 -1.07
C ILE A 183 22.97 23.85 -1.52
N GLN A 184 23.18 22.61 -1.09
CA GLN A 184 24.29 21.76 -1.52
C GLN A 184 23.83 20.66 -2.47
N PHE A 185 24.31 20.70 -3.69
CA PHE A 185 24.14 19.63 -4.67
C PHE A 185 25.14 18.48 -4.41
N PRO A 186 24.85 17.23 -4.86
CA PRO A 186 23.61 16.79 -5.50
C PRO A 186 22.43 16.71 -4.52
N ILE A 187 21.24 17.05 -5.01
CA ILE A 187 19.99 16.91 -4.24
C ILE A 187 19.70 15.42 -3.98
N LYS A 188 19.46 15.04 -2.72
CA LYS A 188 19.14 13.66 -2.32
C LYS A 188 17.73 13.27 -2.69
N ASN A 189 16.75 14.13 -2.44
CA ASN A 189 15.35 13.87 -2.73
C ASN A 189 14.62 15.15 -3.14
N ILE A 190 13.60 14.99 -4.00
CA ILE A 190 12.69 16.04 -4.42
C ILE A 190 11.25 15.52 -4.34
N TYR A 191 10.36 16.37 -3.82
CA TYR A 191 8.96 16.09 -3.57
C TYR A 191 8.12 17.18 -4.19
N GLY A 192 7.09 16.78 -4.95
CA GLY A 192 6.22 17.71 -5.63
C GLY A 192 5.10 16.93 -6.32
N LEU A 193 4.15 17.67 -6.87
CA LEU A 193 3.02 17.08 -7.59
C LEU A 193 3.05 17.59 -9.05
N PRO A 194 3.70 16.91 -10.00
CA PRO A 194 3.79 17.40 -11.38
C PRO A 194 2.51 17.08 -12.16
N SER A 195 1.42 17.81 -11.92
CA SER A 195 0.11 17.56 -12.55
C SER A 195 -0.58 18.86 -12.99
N THR A 196 -1.12 18.87 -14.21
CA THR A 196 -1.95 19.95 -14.75
C THR A 196 -3.38 19.95 -14.21
N SER A 197 -3.76 18.93 -13.44
CA SER A 197 -5.11 18.82 -12.85
C SER A 197 -5.26 19.55 -11.52
N LYS A 198 -4.19 20.15 -11.00
CA LYS A 198 -4.28 20.97 -9.79
C LYS A 198 -4.94 22.32 -10.09
N SER A 199 -5.47 22.93 -9.05
CA SER A 199 -5.92 24.32 -9.05
C SER A 199 -4.80 25.33 -8.79
N LYS A 200 -3.70 24.90 -8.15
CA LYS A 200 -2.53 25.73 -7.84
C LYS A 200 -1.26 24.89 -7.77
N ASP A 201 -0.11 25.53 -7.90
CA ASP A 201 1.19 24.90 -7.69
C ASP A 201 1.96 25.58 -6.58
N ASP A 202 2.47 24.78 -5.65
CA ASP A 202 3.33 25.19 -4.53
C ASP A 202 4.76 24.69 -4.77
N GLY A 203 5.20 24.56 -6.02
CA GLY A 203 6.55 24.16 -6.37
C GLY A 203 6.99 22.79 -5.85
N TYR A 204 8.27 22.74 -5.45
CA TYR A 204 8.99 21.52 -5.05
C TYR A 204 9.71 21.70 -3.73
N PHE A 205 9.65 20.65 -2.92
CA PHE A 205 10.41 20.52 -1.69
C PHE A 205 11.59 19.58 -1.91
N MET A 206 12.75 19.91 -1.35
CA MET A 206 14.00 19.19 -1.63
C MET A 206 14.83 18.97 -0.37
N VAL A 207 15.46 17.81 -0.30
CA VAL A 207 16.49 17.48 0.68
C VAL A 207 17.83 17.50 -0.03
N ASP A 208 18.72 18.38 0.42
CA ASP A 208 20.04 18.58 -0.17
C ASP A 208 21.06 17.52 0.31
N ASN A 209 22.33 17.63 -0.09
CA ASN A 209 23.34 16.65 0.30
C ASN A 209 23.71 16.68 1.80
N LYS A 210 23.39 17.76 2.53
CA LYS A 210 23.63 17.91 3.98
C LYS A 210 22.39 17.57 4.83
N ASP A 211 21.36 17.02 4.20
CA ASP A 211 20.06 16.74 4.84
C ASP A 211 19.31 18.01 5.28
N ASP A 212 19.66 19.17 4.72
CA ASP A 212 18.90 20.41 4.86
C ASP A 212 17.67 20.37 3.92
N PHE A 213 16.57 21.00 4.36
CA PHE A 213 15.30 21.00 3.65
C PHE A 213 14.98 22.36 3.05
N PHE A 214 14.53 22.38 1.80
CA PHE A 214 14.29 23.60 1.03
C PHE A 214 12.98 23.54 0.26
N HIS A 215 12.42 24.71 0.01
CA HIS A 215 11.29 24.92 -0.90
C HIS A 215 11.76 25.75 -2.08
N LEU A 216 11.53 25.26 -3.29
CA LEU A 216 11.75 25.97 -4.55
C LEU A 216 10.44 26.06 -5.32
N LYS A 217 10.06 27.26 -5.70
CA LYS A 217 8.92 27.51 -6.58
C LYS A 217 9.24 28.60 -7.60
N MET A 218 8.42 28.68 -8.64
CA MET A 218 8.48 29.76 -9.63
C MET A 218 7.32 30.70 -9.36
N TYR A 219 7.62 31.99 -9.20
CA TYR A 219 6.62 33.04 -9.00
C TYR A 219 6.89 34.16 -10.01
N ASP A 220 5.94 34.42 -10.89
CA ASP A 220 6.07 35.36 -12.02
C ASP A 220 7.34 35.11 -12.87
N GLY A 221 7.65 33.85 -13.15
CA GLY A 221 8.82 33.43 -13.93
C GLY A 221 10.17 33.48 -13.19
N GLU A 222 10.17 33.94 -11.94
CA GLU A 222 11.36 34.06 -11.10
C GLU A 222 11.45 32.94 -10.05
N PRO A 223 12.66 32.41 -9.78
CA PRO A 223 12.86 31.40 -8.75
C PRO A 223 12.74 32.02 -7.35
N GLN A 224 11.87 31.44 -6.52
CA GLN A 224 11.86 31.68 -5.08
C GLN A 224 12.33 30.41 -4.39
N CYS A 225 13.49 30.49 -3.74
CA CYS A 225 14.04 29.40 -2.95
C CYS A 225 14.12 29.84 -1.49
N HIS A 226 13.76 28.96 -0.57
CA HIS A 226 13.81 29.21 0.86
C HIS A 226 14.28 27.97 1.60
N LYS A 227 15.24 28.16 2.52
CA LYS A 227 15.58 27.13 3.51
C LYS A 227 14.45 26.99 4.54
N ILE A 228 13.99 25.76 4.76
CA ILE A 228 12.96 25.45 5.76
C ILE A 228 13.64 25.08 7.08
N PRO A 229 13.34 25.77 8.19
CA PRO A 229 13.84 25.38 9.50
C PRO A 229 13.16 24.08 9.95
N LEU A 230 13.97 23.04 10.16
CA LEU A 230 13.48 21.77 10.68
C LEU A 230 13.45 21.78 12.23
N PRO A 231 12.48 21.10 12.86
CA PRO A 231 12.52 20.79 14.28
C PRO A 231 13.83 20.12 14.70
N VAL A 232 14.28 20.36 15.93
CA VAL A 232 15.55 19.83 16.44
C VAL A 232 15.58 18.30 16.35
N GLY A 233 16.59 17.77 15.67
CA GLY A 233 16.78 16.32 15.48
C GLY A 233 15.94 15.69 14.36
N MET A 234 15.08 16.46 13.69
CA MET A 234 14.30 15.98 12.55
C MET A 234 15.17 15.93 11.29
N GLN A 235 15.12 14.78 10.60
CA GLN A 235 15.67 14.62 9.25
C GLN A 235 14.58 14.06 8.35
N VAL A 236 14.34 14.72 7.21
CA VAL A 236 13.25 14.38 6.29
C VAL A 236 13.60 13.11 5.51
N ASN A 237 12.71 12.13 5.56
CA ASN A 237 12.80 10.86 4.83
C ASN A 237 11.81 10.82 3.63
N GLY A 238 10.70 11.54 3.73
CA GLY A 238 9.67 11.56 2.68
C GLY A 238 8.71 12.74 2.82
N MET A 239 7.99 13.04 1.74
CA MET A 239 6.88 13.98 1.78
C MET A 239 5.80 13.62 0.76
N ASN A 240 4.53 13.73 1.16
CA ASN A 240 3.38 13.76 0.27
C ASN A 240 2.84 15.19 0.19
N CYS A 241 3.02 15.86 -0.95
CA CYS A 241 2.53 17.21 -1.18
C CYS A 241 1.01 17.22 -1.41
N LEU A 242 0.35 18.27 -0.90
CA LEU A 242 -1.07 18.52 -1.05
C LEU A 242 -1.33 19.70 -1.96
N VAL A 243 -2.57 19.79 -2.46
CA VAL A 243 -3.10 20.99 -3.12
C VAL A 243 -4.14 21.56 -2.16
N ASP A 244 -3.68 22.35 -1.21
CA ASP A 244 -4.49 22.85 -0.10
C ASP A 244 -4.04 24.26 0.30
N ASN A 245 -4.91 25.06 0.91
CA ASN A 245 -4.60 26.43 1.32
C ASN A 245 -4.05 26.53 2.75
N VAL A 246 -4.10 25.43 3.52
CA VAL A 246 -3.64 25.39 4.90
C VAL A 246 -2.28 24.70 5.05
N ASN A 247 -2.10 23.55 4.39
CA ASN A 247 -0.93 22.68 4.56
C ASN A 247 -0.25 22.39 3.21
N TYR A 248 1.08 22.44 3.18
CA TYR A 248 1.88 22.02 2.05
C TYR A 248 1.86 20.49 1.87
N GLY A 249 1.81 19.74 2.97
CA GLY A 249 1.72 18.29 2.91
C GLY A 249 2.15 17.56 4.17
N TYR A 250 2.18 16.23 4.05
CA TYR A 250 2.63 15.30 5.08
C TYR A 250 4.11 15.02 4.91
N VAL A 251 4.91 15.30 5.93
CA VAL A 251 6.35 15.10 5.97
C VAL A 251 6.66 13.95 6.93
N TYR A 252 7.57 13.06 6.53
CA TYR A 252 8.00 11.91 7.32
C TYR A 252 9.44 12.09 7.74
N ASP A 253 9.75 11.85 9.01
CA ASP A 253 11.12 11.78 9.48
C ASP A 253 11.74 10.38 9.30
N GLN A 254 13.01 10.21 9.67
CA GLN A 254 13.72 8.92 9.63
C GLN A 254 13.13 7.84 10.55
N ASN A 255 12.39 8.24 11.58
CA ASN A 255 11.68 7.33 12.47
C ASN A 255 10.25 7.04 11.98
N TYR A 256 9.87 7.58 10.82
CA TYR A 256 8.53 7.50 10.25
C TYR A 256 7.46 8.19 11.11
N ASN A 257 7.84 9.15 11.95
CA ASN A 257 6.85 10.07 12.51
C ASN A 257 6.32 10.98 11.40
N ILE A 258 5.04 11.34 11.50
CA ILE A 258 4.34 12.09 10.46
C ILE A 258 4.05 13.50 10.97
N TYR A 259 4.37 14.50 10.16
CA TYR A 259 4.16 15.91 10.44
C TYR A 259 3.35 16.55 9.32
N LEU A 260 2.44 17.45 9.66
CA LEU A 260 1.83 18.38 8.71
C LEU A 260 2.65 19.66 8.66
N MET A 261 3.07 20.06 7.46
CA MET A 261 3.77 21.32 7.25
C MET A 261 2.80 22.41 6.81
N ARG A 262 2.70 23.50 7.57
CA ARG A 262 1.76 24.59 7.32
C ARG A 262 2.27 25.57 6.27
N ILE A 263 1.37 26.11 5.46
CA ILE A 263 1.71 27.10 4.43
C ILE A 263 2.08 28.45 5.04
N LYS A 264 1.39 28.83 6.13
CA LYS A 264 1.50 30.17 6.73
C LYS A 264 2.93 30.53 7.13
N ASP A 265 3.68 29.57 7.69
CA ASP A 265 4.95 29.82 8.37
C ASP A 265 5.95 28.66 8.29
N TYR A 266 5.68 27.64 7.46
CA TYR A 266 6.46 26.40 7.38
C TYR A 266 6.57 25.63 8.70
N SER A 267 5.69 25.90 9.68
CA SER A 267 5.69 25.17 10.94
C SER A 267 5.25 23.72 10.75
N PHE A 268 5.81 22.83 11.57
CA PHE A 268 5.51 21.41 11.57
C PHE A 268 4.61 21.06 12.75
N PHE A 269 3.49 20.41 12.48
CA PHE A 269 2.61 19.84 13.50
C PHE A 269 2.72 18.32 13.46
N GLN A 270 3.19 17.69 14.55
CA GLN A 270 3.30 16.23 14.61
C GLN A 270 1.92 15.60 14.79
N LEU A 271 1.55 14.68 13.89
CA LEU A 271 0.31 13.92 14.01
C LEU A 271 0.43 12.89 15.13
N PRO A 272 -0.67 12.57 15.84
CA PRO A 272 -0.69 11.57 16.91
C PRO A 272 -0.67 10.12 16.37
N ILE A 273 0.20 9.85 15.39
CA ILE A 273 0.37 8.55 14.72
C ILE A 273 1.83 8.12 14.89
N TYR A 274 2.08 7.27 15.89
CA TYR A 274 3.43 6.90 16.31
C TYR A 274 3.87 5.50 15.87
N ASP A 275 2.93 4.68 15.40
CA ASP A 275 3.16 3.29 15.01
C ASP A 275 3.15 3.07 13.49
N TYR A 276 3.22 4.14 12.69
CA TYR A 276 3.27 4.02 11.22
C TYR A 276 4.38 3.06 10.75
N LYS A 277 5.53 3.10 11.41
CA LYS A 277 6.67 2.21 11.14
C LYS A 277 6.31 0.72 11.21
N ASP A 278 5.33 0.34 12.02
CA ASP A 278 4.93 -1.06 12.24
C ASP A 278 3.91 -1.56 11.21
N TYR A 279 3.20 -0.65 10.53
CA TYR A 279 2.09 -0.98 9.63
C TYR A 279 2.50 -0.94 8.15
N GLY A 280 3.71 -0.49 7.81
CA GLY A 280 4.20 -0.46 6.42
C GLY A 280 3.84 0.81 5.66
N SER A 281 3.86 0.78 4.33
CA SER A 281 3.98 2.02 3.54
C SER A 281 2.68 2.77 3.25
N LEU A 282 1.49 2.20 3.46
CA LEU A 282 0.24 2.79 3.00
C LEU A 282 -0.65 3.28 4.17
N ILE A 283 -0.86 4.59 4.21
CA ILE A 283 -1.90 5.23 5.01
C ILE A 283 -3.00 5.71 4.06
N THR A 284 -4.25 5.55 4.48
CA THR A 284 -5.38 6.23 3.85
C THR A 284 -5.89 7.30 4.80
N MET A 285 -5.90 8.55 4.35
CA MET A 285 -6.51 9.67 5.07
C MET A 285 -7.82 10.04 4.39
N SER A 286 -8.91 10.08 5.15
CA SER A 286 -10.20 10.64 4.71
C SER A 286 -10.65 11.74 5.66
N GLU A 287 -11.34 12.72 5.11
CA GLU A 287 -11.89 13.84 5.85
C GLU A 287 -13.41 13.83 5.75
N ASP A 288 -14.08 14.05 6.87
CA ASP A 288 -15.51 14.37 6.92
C ASP A 288 -15.70 15.78 7.55
N LEU A 289 -16.94 16.17 7.87
CA LEU A 289 -17.20 17.51 8.42
C LEU A 289 -16.54 17.74 9.79
N PHE A 290 -16.38 16.69 10.61
CA PHE A 290 -15.96 16.80 12.01
C PHE A 290 -14.55 16.27 12.26
N PHE A 291 -14.09 15.31 11.46
CA PHE A 291 -12.90 14.53 11.76
C PHE A 291 -11.99 14.32 10.56
N TYR A 292 -10.72 14.05 10.87
CA TYR A 292 -9.80 13.32 10.01
C TYR A 292 -9.72 11.87 10.47
N THR A 293 -9.83 10.95 9.53
CA THR A 293 -9.65 9.52 9.78
C THR A 293 -8.42 9.02 9.05
N TYR A 294 -7.47 8.47 9.79
CA TYR A 294 -6.25 7.86 9.26
C TYR A 294 -6.31 6.35 9.45
N GLN A 295 -6.17 5.59 8.37
CA GLN A 295 -6.17 4.14 8.38
C GLN A 295 -4.79 3.61 7.99
N LEU A 296 -4.16 2.89 8.90
CA LEU A 296 -2.87 2.23 8.74
C LEU A 296 -3.10 0.77 8.39
N TYR A 297 -2.54 0.32 7.27
CA TYR A 297 -2.76 -1.02 6.73
C TYR A 297 -1.54 -1.92 6.91
N GLY A 298 -1.55 -2.76 7.94
CA GLY A 298 -0.58 -3.84 8.13
C GLY A 298 -0.95 -5.11 7.37
N LEU A 299 -0.05 -6.10 7.39
CA LEU A 299 -0.29 -7.40 6.73
C LEU A 299 -1.43 -8.20 7.36
N ASP A 300 -1.58 -8.10 8.68
CA ASP A 300 -2.49 -8.87 9.51
C ASP A 300 -3.46 -8.00 10.32
N ARG A 301 -3.42 -6.68 10.13
CA ARG A 301 -4.17 -5.74 10.97
C ARG A 301 -4.38 -4.42 10.25
N VAL A 302 -5.44 -3.72 10.63
CA VAL A 302 -5.68 -2.31 10.29
C VAL A 302 -5.88 -1.54 11.57
N LYS A 303 -5.23 -0.38 11.69
CA LYS A 303 -5.47 0.55 12.79
C LYS A 303 -6.08 1.83 12.26
N ILE A 304 -7.08 2.33 12.96
CA ILE A 304 -7.76 3.58 12.60
C ILE A 304 -7.51 4.58 13.71
N TYR A 305 -7.13 5.79 13.32
CA TYR A 305 -7.05 6.97 14.17
C TYR A 305 -8.12 7.97 13.73
N VAL A 306 -8.88 8.48 14.68
CA VAL A 306 -9.89 9.52 14.48
C VAL A 306 -9.42 10.75 15.24
N VAL A 307 -9.31 11.85 14.52
CA VAL A 307 -8.68 13.08 14.99
C VAL A 307 -9.63 14.25 14.68
N ASP A 308 -9.72 15.22 15.57
CA ASP A 308 -10.50 16.45 15.31
C ASP A 308 -9.81 17.35 14.25
N LYS A 309 -10.45 18.49 13.92
CA LYS A 309 -9.91 19.46 12.95
C LYS A 309 -8.68 20.20 13.46
N GLU A 310 -8.51 20.27 14.77
CA GLU A 310 -7.36 20.81 15.47
C GLU A 310 -6.19 19.80 15.56
N HIS A 311 -6.40 18.59 15.06
CA HIS A 311 -5.46 17.49 15.01
C HIS A 311 -5.19 16.79 16.36
N ASN A 312 -6.12 16.89 17.32
CA ASN A 312 -6.09 16.13 18.57
C ASN A 312 -6.71 14.74 18.39
N LEU A 313 -6.07 13.73 18.98
CA LEU A 313 -6.56 12.36 18.94
C LEU A 313 -7.86 12.22 19.74
N LEU A 314 -8.93 11.78 19.08
CA LEU A 314 -10.23 11.51 19.72
C LEU A 314 -10.38 10.03 20.05
N ALA A 315 -10.06 9.16 19.10
CA ALA A 315 -10.21 7.71 19.27
C ALA A 315 -9.21 6.95 18.38
N SER A 316 -8.82 5.76 18.80
CA SER A 316 -8.09 4.83 17.94
C SER A 316 -8.46 3.40 18.24
N GLU A 317 -8.47 2.54 17.21
CA GLU A 317 -8.82 1.13 17.36
C GLU A 317 -8.10 0.28 16.32
N THR A 318 -7.77 -0.95 16.69
CA THR A 318 -7.10 -1.91 15.82
C THR A 318 -7.98 -3.12 15.53
N LEU A 319 -8.21 -3.39 14.25
CA LEU A 319 -8.83 -4.61 13.76
C LEU A 319 -7.73 -5.58 13.32
N VAL A 320 -7.66 -6.76 13.93
CA VAL A 320 -6.72 -7.82 13.56
C VAL A 320 -7.42 -8.84 12.66
N TYR A 321 -6.83 -9.12 11.52
CA TYR A 321 -7.27 -10.15 10.59
C TYR A 321 -6.58 -11.47 10.90
N PRO A 322 -7.33 -12.59 10.98
CA PRO A 322 -6.72 -13.89 11.09
C PRO A 322 -5.97 -14.24 9.79
N LEU A 323 -4.63 -14.21 9.84
CA LEU A 323 -3.82 -14.64 8.69
C LEU A 323 -4.08 -16.12 8.36
N TYR A 324 -4.13 -16.42 7.06
CA TYR A 324 -4.26 -17.79 6.57
C TYR A 324 -3.20 -18.73 7.17
N GLU A 325 -1.95 -18.28 7.26
CA GLU A 325 -0.83 -19.07 7.81
C GLU A 325 -1.04 -19.43 9.29
N ASN A 326 -1.76 -18.59 10.03
CA ASN A 326 -2.09 -18.82 11.45
C ASN A 326 -3.37 -19.65 11.62
N SER A 327 -4.18 -19.80 10.57
CA SER A 327 -5.40 -20.61 10.61
C SER A 327 -5.07 -22.10 10.72
N LYS A 328 -6.00 -22.89 11.31
CA LYS A 328 -5.88 -24.36 11.37
C LYS A 328 -5.68 -24.99 9.98
N VAL A 329 -6.26 -24.40 8.95
CA VAL A 329 -6.13 -24.85 7.55
C VAL A 329 -4.74 -24.56 6.99
N GLY A 330 -4.22 -23.35 7.18
CA GLY A 330 -2.86 -23.01 6.76
C GLY A 330 -1.81 -23.85 7.48
N GLN A 331 -2.01 -24.16 8.77
CA GLN A 331 -1.13 -25.08 9.48
C GLN A 331 -1.17 -26.51 8.91
N ARG A 332 -2.32 -26.98 8.42
CA ARG A 332 -2.48 -28.28 7.77
C ARG A 332 -1.77 -28.36 6.42
N GLU A 333 -1.62 -27.25 5.70
CA GLU A 333 -0.83 -27.19 4.46
C GLU A 333 0.58 -27.75 4.66
N ASN A 334 1.22 -27.42 5.79
CA ASN A 334 2.59 -27.83 6.14
C ASN A 334 2.74 -29.36 6.37
N TYR A 335 1.63 -30.09 6.53
CA TYR A 335 1.65 -31.55 6.64
C TYR A 335 1.54 -32.25 5.27
N VAL A 336 1.02 -31.54 4.27
CA VAL A 336 0.76 -32.10 2.93
C VAL A 336 1.91 -31.78 1.98
N PHE A 337 2.43 -30.55 2.03
CA PHE A 337 3.44 -30.08 1.10
C PHE A 337 4.80 -29.93 1.81
N PRO A 338 5.89 -30.43 1.21
CA PRO A 338 7.23 -30.29 1.79
C PRO A 338 7.85 -28.91 1.58
N PHE A 339 7.48 -28.23 0.50
CA PHE A 339 7.93 -26.87 0.19
C PHE A 339 6.94 -26.15 -0.73
N LYS A 340 7.03 -24.82 -0.77
CA LYS A 340 6.33 -23.96 -1.74
C LYS A 340 7.34 -23.15 -2.55
N ALA A 341 7.03 -22.95 -3.82
CA ALA A 341 7.80 -22.07 -4.70
C ALA A 341 6.99 -20.80 -5.01
N ARG A 342 7.65 -19.65 -5.02
CA ARG A 342 7.04 -18.37 -5.40
C ARG A 342 8.01 -17.49 -6.16
N PHE A 343 7.50 -16.74 -7.14
CA PHE A 343 8.26 -15.66 -7.73
C PHE A 343 8.19 -14.43 -6.82
N THR A 344 9.32 -13.77 -6.60
CA THR A 344 9.36 -12.47 -5.90
C THR A 344 8.55 -11.45 -6.68
N ARG A 345 7.89 -10.54 -5.95
CA ARG A 345 7.11 -9.44 -6.52
C ARG A 345 7.95 -8.22 -6.90
N ASP A 346 9.25 -8.22 -6.56
CA ASP A 346 10.19 -7.15 -6.92
C ASP A 346 10.59 -7.19 -8.40
N GLY A 347 11.16 -6.09 -8.89
CA GLY A 347 11.44 -5.83 -10.31
C GLY A 347 12.14 -6.97 -11.07
N ALA A 348 13.05 -7.72 -10.42
CA ALA A 348 13.55 -8.98 -10.95
C ALA A 348 12.75 -10.14 -10.35
N LYS A 349 11.98 -10.87 -11.17
CA LYS A 349 11.25 -12.09 -10.77
C LYS A 349 12.24 -13.20 -10.42
N LYS A 350 12.66 -13.28 -9.16
CA LYS A 350 13.50 -14.36 -8.63
C LYS A 350 12.61 -15.49 -8.12
N LEU A 351 12.98 -16.73 -8.42
CA LEU A 351 12.32 -17.90 -7.84
C LEU A 351 12.80 -18.08 -6.41
N LYS A 352 11.89 -18.00 -5.44
CA LYS A 352 12.13 -18.30 -4.03
C LYS A 352 11.45 -19.61 -3.68
N VAL A 353 12.22 -20.54 -3.11
CA VAL A 353 11.70 -21.81 -2.58
C VAL A 353 11.75 -21.74 -1.06
N GLU A 354 10.61 -21.98 -0.43
CA GLU A 354 10.46 -21.97 1.03
C GLU A 354 10.08 -23.38 1.46
N ALA A 355 10.98 -24.02 2.20
CA ALA A 355 10.73 -25.33 2.79
C ALA A 355 9.87 -25.18 4.05
N TYR A 356 8.95 -26.11 4.24
CA TYR A 356 8.20 -26.24 5.48
C TYR A 356 9.02 -27.00 6.53
N ASP A 357 8.54 -27.02 7.77
CA ASP A 357 9.17 -27.78 8.84
C ASP A 357 9.12 -29.29 8.53
N MET A 358 10.30 -29.91 8.46
CA MET A 358 10.48 -31.31 8.09
C MET A 358 9.66 -32.26 8.98
N GLN A 359 9.52 -31.94 10.27
CA GLN A 359 8.80 -32.80 11.21
C GLN A 359 7.31 -32.96 10.86
N ARG A 360 6.73 -32.01 10.11
CA ARG A 360 5.29 -32.00 9.80
C ARG A 360 4.93 -32.85 8.59
N PHE A 361 5.76 -32.87 7.55
CA PHE A 361 5.45 -33.59 6.30
C PHE A 361 6.18 -34.94 6.16
N ILE A 362 7.24 -35.20 6.95
CA ILE A 362 8.09 -36.39 6.75
C ILE A 362 7.32 -37.70 6.88
N TYR A 363 6.35 -37.78 7.81
CA TYR A 363 5.52 -38.98 7.99
C TYR A 363 4.69 -39.29 6.74
N LEU A 364 4.12 -38.25 6.12
CA LEU A 364 3.38 -38.40 4.87
C LEU A 364 4.32 -38.83 3.72
N ASN A 365 5.51 -38.22 3.62
CA ASN A 365 6.50 -38.58 2.61
C ASN A 365 6.98 -40.04 2.74
N ILE A 366 7.16 -40.53 3.97
CA ILE A 366 7.51 -41.93 4.24
C ILE A 366 6.35 -42.83 3.80
N ALA A 367 5.10 -42.50 4.19
CA ALA A 367 3.93 -43.28 3.80
C ALA A 367 3.76 -43.35 2.26
N LEU A 368 3.94 -42.23 1.55
CA LEU A 368 3.88 -42.17 0.09
C LEU A 368 5.03 -42.94 -0.57
N THR A 369 6.23 -42.89 0.00
CA THR A 369 7.38 -43.67 -0.47
C THR A 369 7.15 -45.18 -0.31
N LEU A 370 6.60 -45.61 0.83
CA LEU A 370 6.23 -47.00 1.07
C LEU A 370 5.12 -47.46 0.12
N LEU A 371 4.10 -46.62 -0.10
CA LEU A 371 3.05 -46.89 -1.08
C LEU A 371 3.63 -47.05 -2.49
N LEU A 372 4.54 -46.15 -2.90
CA LEU A 372 5.22 -46.25 -4.19
C LEU A 372 6.06 -47.53 -4.31
N LEU A 373 6.73 -47.94 -3.22
CA LEU A 373 7.46 -49.20 -3.16
C LEU A 373 6.52 -50.40 -3.36
N CYS A 374 5.38 -50.44 -2.66
CA CYS A 374 4.37 -51.48 -2.84
C CYS A 374 3.85 -51.54 -4.28
N ILE A 375 3.55 -50.38 -4.91
CA ILE A 375 3.12 -50.32 -6.32
C ILE A 375 4.18 -50.87 -7.26
N LYS A 376 5.47 -50.58 -7.01
CA LYS A 376 6.57 -51.09 -7.84
C LYS A 376 6.79 -52.58 -7.67
N LEU A 377 6.69 -53.09 -6.44
CA LEU A 377 6.79 -54.53 -6.14
C LEU A 377 5.62 -55.31 -6.74
N TYR A 378 4.40 -54.78 -6.64
CA TYR A 378 3.20 -55.36 -7.25
C TYR A 378 3.35 -55.49 -8.78
N HIS A 379 3.90 -54.47 -9.44
CA HIS A 379 4.19 -54.51 -10.87
C HIS A 379 5.50 -55.23 -11.24
N LYS A 380 6.10 -56.02 -10.33
CA LYS A 380 7.32 -56.81 -10.54
C LYS A 380 8.50 -56.00 -11.11
N ARG A 381 8.61 -54.71 -10.78
CA ARG A 381 9.73 -53.88 -11.27
C ARG A 381 11.03 -54.25 -10.56
N SER A 382 12.11 -54.40 -11.35
CA SER A 382 13.43 -54.71 -10.81
C SER A 382 13.96 -53.57 -9.93
N MET A 383 14.14 -53.85 -8.64
CA MET A 383 14.79 -52.95 -7.68
C MET A 383 16.31 -52.89 -7.83
N ARG A 384 16.89 -53.56 -8.84
CA ARG A 384 18.33 -53.40 -9.19
C ARG A 384 18.59 -52.17 -10.06
N ASN A 385 17.56 -51.57 -10.64
CA ASN A 385 17.70 -50.38 -11.48
C ASN A 385 17.87 -49.11 -10.63
N LEU A 386 18.98 -48.39 -10.83
CA LEU A 386 19.27 -47.12 -10.16
C LEU A 386 18.12 -46.10 -10.25
N PHE A 387 17.42 -46.05 -11.39
CA PHE A 387 16.28 -45.16 -11.59
C PHE A 387 15.08 -45.46 -10.66
N ASN A 388 14.93 -46.71 -10.20
CA ASN A 388 13.87 -47.05 -9.26
C ASN A 388 14.16 -46.55 -7.84
N TYR A 389 15.44 -46.50 -7.44
CA TYR A 389 15.87 -45.85 -6.19
C TYR A 389 15.76 -44.33 -6.27
N LEU A 390 16.13 -43.73 -7.41
CA LEU A 390 15.98 -42.28 -7.61
C LEU A 390 14.52 -41.84 -7.51
N ASP A 391 13.57 -42.60 -8.06
CA ASP A 391 12.14 -42.33 -7.92
C ASP A 391 11.66 -42.35 -6.45
N LEU A 392 12.17 -43.29 -5.64
CA LEU A 392 11.85 -43.37 -4.21
C LEU A 392 12.48 -42.19 -3.45
N ALA A 393 13.73 -41.85 -3.76
CA ALA A 393 14.41 -40.70 -3.17
C ALA A 393 13.70 -39.38 -3.50
N VAL A 394 13.27 -39.19 -4.75
CA VAL A 394 12.48 -38.02 -5.17
C VAL A 394 11.14 -37.96 -4.43
N THR A 395 10.47 -39.10 -4.21
CA THR A 395 9.22 -39.14 -3.44
C THR A 395 9.44 -38.84 -1.97
N LEU A 396 10.54 -39.32 -1.38
CA LEU A 396 10.85 -39.07 0.02
C LEU A 396 11.18 -37.60 0.29
N VAL A 397 11.94 -36.97 -0.61
CA VAL A 397 12.36 -35.56 -0.47
C VAL A 397 11.25 -34.60 -0.90
N CYS A 398 10.63 -34.85 -2.06
CA CYS A 398 9.63 -33.95 -2.66
C CYS A 398 8.18 -34.34 -2.32
N GLY A 399 7.97 -35.34 -1.47
CA GLY A 399 6.66 -35.74 -0.94
C GLY A 399 5.62 -36.03 -2.01
N ILE A 400 4.42 -35.48 -1.81
CA ILE A 400 3.30 -35.62 -2.74
C ILE A 400 3.65 -35.16 -4.17
N TYR A 401 4.50 -34.15 -4.33
CA TYR A 401 4.94 -33.70 -5.65
C TYR A 401 5.76 -34.78 -6.35
N GLY A 402 6.72 -35.38 -5.63
CA GLY A 402 7.57 -36.45 -6.14
C GLY A 402 6.76 -37.69 -6.49
N PHE A 403 5.83 -38.07 -5.60
CA PHE A 403 4.94 -39.22 -5.81
C PHE A 403 4.13 -39.08 -7.10
N ILE A 404 3.44 -37.94 -7.29
CA ILE A 404 2.62 -37.69 -8.49
C ILE A 404 3.50 -37.59 -9.74
N ALA A 405 4.63 -36.89 -9.68
CA ALA A 405 5.52 -36.74 -10.84
C ALA A 405 6.07 -38.08 -11.34
N VAL A 406 6.45 -38.98 -10.42
CA VAL A 406 6.96 -40.32 -10.76
C VAL A 406 5.86 -41.20 -11.38
N LEU A 407 4.61 -41.06 -10.92
CA LEU A 407 3.48 -41.79 -11.50
C LEU A 407 3.09 -41.31 -12.90
N ILE A 408 3.13 -39.99 -13.15
CA ILE A 408 2.87 -39.39 -14.47
C ILE A 408 3.97 -39.75 -15.47
N PHE A 409 5.23 -39.75 -15.02
CA PHE A 409 6.39 -40.12 -15.83
C PHE A 409 7.00 -41.44 -15.34
N PRO A 410 6.30 -42.58 -15.51
CA PRO A 410 6.79 -43.87 -15.01
C PRO A 410 8.05 -44.29 -15.74
N ASN A 411 8.93 -45.01 -15.04
CA ASN A 411 10.05 -45.68 -15.69
C ASN A 411 9.48 -46.80 -16.58
N ARG A 412 9.35 -46.54 -17.88
CA ARG A 412 8.98 -47.54 -18.87
C ARG A 412 10.25 -48.26 -19.29
N LYS A 413 10.66 -49.26 -18.50
CA LYS A 413 11.58 -50.35 -18.85
C LYS A 413 11.72 -51.30 -17.65
#